data_AF-A0A1I5JH60-F1
#
_entry.id   AF-A0A1I5JH60-F1
#
_cell.length_a   1.000
_cell.length_b   1.000
_cell.length_c   1.000
_cell.angle_alpha   90.00
_cell.angle_beta   90.00
_cell.angle_gamma   90.00
#
_symmetry.space_group_name_H-M   'P 1'
#
loop_
_entity.id
_entity.type
_entity.pdbx_description
1 polymer ?
#
loop_
_entity_poly.entity_id
_entity_poly.type
_entity_poly.pdbx_seq_one_letter_code
_entity_poly.pdbx_strand_id
1 'polypeptide(L)'
;MKFHQKLIIFNVTVKPPTKFRLLFQMIKVLFVCLGNICRSPLAEAIFNQKIKDSGLEVHFKSDSAGTSDFHIGELPDERTLKCAELHKIPIKHRGRQVNRTDFRDFDYIIAMDESNLKNLNSMKSKCGFPDKEIHLMRDFVPGDEGLSVPDPYYGGEEGFLEIYRILDEAIDHFLNQVKVTHQLYA
;
A
#
# COMPACT_ATOMS: atom_id res chain seq x y z
N MET A 1 0.73 -39.54 -23.90
CA MET A 1 0.20 -39.09 -22.59
C MET A 1 0.46 -37.61 -22.44
N LYS A 2 -0.53 -36.75 -22.75
CA LYS A 2 -0.46 -35.30 -22.51
C LYS A 2 -1.26 -35.01 -21.25
N PHE A 3 -0.59 -34.64 -20.16
CA PHE A 3 -1.27 -34.14 -18.96
C PHE A 3 -1.52 -32.64 -19.15
N HIS A 4 -2.80 -32.26 -19.17
CA HIS A 4 -3.26 -30.89 -19.20
C HIS A 4 -3.04 -30.22 -17.84
N GLN A 5 -2.24 -29.15 -17.81
CA GLN A 5 -2.27 -28.18 -16.73
C GLN A 5 -3.61 -27.43 -16.80
N LYS A 6 -4.43 -27.57 -15.75
CA LYS A 6 -5.60 -26.73 -15.53
C LYS A 6 -5.10 -25.36 -15.06
N LEU A 7 -5.26 -24.36 -15.91
CA LEU A 7 -5.12 -22.96 -15.57
C LEU A 7 -6.30 -22.60 -14.64
N ILE A 8 -6.03 -22.37 -13.36
CA ILE A 8 -7.02 -21.86 -12.41
C ILE A 8 -7.03 -20.35 -12.58
N ILE A 9 -8.02 -19.84 -13.32
CA ILE A 9 -8.29 -18.40 -13.45
C ILE A 9 -9.06 -17.99 -12.18
N PHE A 10 -8.39 -17.33 -11.23
CA PHE A 10 -9.07 -16.69 -10.11
C PHE A 10 -9.71 -15.39 -10.59
N ASN A 11 -11.04 -15.37 -10.69
CA ASN A 11 -11.83 -14.17 -10.91
C ASN A 11 -11.87 -13.34 -9.61
N VAL A 12 -10.87 -12.50 -9.38
CA VAL A 12 -11.01 -11.36 -8.46
C VAL A 12 -12.00 -10.40 -9.09
N THR A 13 -13.24 -10.45 -8.62
CA THR A 13 -14.33 -9.63 -9.19
C THR A 13 -14.22 -8.23 -8.58
N VAL A 14 -13.32 -7.41 -9.13
CA VAL A 14 -13.29 -5.98 -8.82
C VAL A 14 -14.56 -5.38 -9.40
N LYS A 15 -15.46 -4.91 -8.53
CA LYS A 15 -16.74 -4.31 -8.96
C LYS A 15 -16.42 -3.04 -9.76
N PRO A 16 -16.91 -2.89 -11.00
CA PRO A 16 -16.62 -1.70 -11.78
C PRO A 16 -17.24 -0.48 -11.07
N PRO A 17 -16.52 0.67 -11.01
CA PRO A 17 -17.02 1.85 -10.32
C PRO A 17 -18.31 2.32 -10.99
N THR A 18 -19.35 2.53 -10.17
CA THR A 18 -20.75 2.72 -10.60
C THR A 18 -21.06 4.06 -11.27
N LYS A 19 -20.07 4.81 -11.75
CA LYS A 19 -20.30 6.07 -12.49
C LYS A 19 -19.16 6.30 -13.47
N PHE A 20 -19.51 6.46 -14.74
CA PHE A 20 -18.67 7.07 -15.78
C PHE A 20 -18.20 8.44 -15.26
N ARG A 21 -16.98 8.51 -14.71
CA ARG A 21 -16.35 9.76 -14.30
C ARG A 21 -15.21 10.02 -15.26
N LEU A 22 -15.55 10.46 -16.48
CA LEU A 22 -14.63 11.27 -17.25
C LEU A 22 -14.36 12.55 -16.44
N LEU A 23 -13.16 12.68 -15.89
CA LEU A 23 -12.45 13.91 -15.50
C LEU A 23 -11.32 13.52 -14.56
N PHE A 24 -10.06 13.55 -15.03
CA PHE A 24 -8.81 13.78 -14.29
C PHE A 24 -8.91 13.76 -12.74
N GLN A 25 -9.28 12.63 -12.14
CA GLN A 25 -9.29 12.47 -10.69
C GLN A 25 -8.04 11.68 -10.34
N MET A 26 -7.16 12.35 -9.60
CA MET A 26 -5.95 11.80 -9.05
C MET A 26 -6.30 10.63 -8.13
N ILE A 27 -5.80 9.44 -8.45
CA ILE A 27 -5.99 8.21 -7.68
C ILE A 27 -5.22 8.32 -6.39
N LYS A 28 -5.92 8.17 -5.26
CA LYS A 28 -5.36 8.33 -3.93
C LYS A 28 -5.09 6.99 -3.26
N VAL A 29 -3.84 6.75 -2.88
CA VAL A 29 -3.38 5.52 -2.24
C VAL A 29 -2.86 5.80 -0.83
N LEU A 30 -3.37 5.11 0.17
CA LEU A 30 -2.93 5.20 1.56
C LEU A 30 -2.29 3.89 2.01
N PHE A 31 -1.02 3.96 2.39
CA PHE A 31 -0.32 2.82 2.99
C PHE A 31 -0.41 2.88 4.52
N VAL A 32 -0.76 1.77 5.18
CA VAL A 32 -1.03 1.76 6.62
C VAL A 32 -0.28 0.64 7.33
N CYS A 33 0.52 1.01 8.34
CA CYS A 33 1.10 0.07 9.28
C CYS A 33 0.66 0.35 10.73
N LEU A 34 1.34 -0.21 11.73
CA LEU A 34 1.06 0.09 13.13
C LEU A 34 1.45 1.53 13.50
N GLY A 35 2.76 1.82 13.55
CA GLY A 35 3.29 3.08 14.08
C GLY A 35 3.63 4.16 13.05
N ASN A 36 3.52 3.88 11.75
CA ASN A 36 3.85 4.82 10.66
C ASN A 36 5.27 5.42 10.68
N ILE A 37 6.24 4.61 11.12
CA ILE A 37 7.66 4.98 11.09
C ILE A 37 8.54 3.99 10.31
N CYS A 38 8.11 2.72 10.14
CA CYS A 38 8.91 1.70 9.44
C CYS A 38 8.35 1.35 8.05
N ARG A 39 7.29 0.52 8.02
CA ARG A 39 6.77 -0.14 6.80
C ARG A 39 6.00 0.80 5.86
N SER A 40 4.97 1.48 6.36
CA SER A 40 4.12 2.32 5.51
C SER A 40 4.84 3.56 4.93
N PRO A 41 5.75 4.25 5.64
CA PRO A 41 6.56 5.31 5.04
C PRO A 41 7.49 4.79 3.93
N LEU A 42 8.06 3.59 4.11
CA LEU A 42 8.90 2.96 3.08
C LEU A 42 8.06 2.59 1.84
N ALA A 43 6.88 2.00 2.05
CA ALA A 43 5.96 1.67 0.97
C ALA A 43 5.53 2.90 0.15
N GLU A 44 5.18 4.00 0.83
CA GLU A 44 4.86 5.28 0.20
C GLU A 44 6.03 5.81 -0.66
N ALA A 45 7.24 5.79 -0.11
CA ALA A 45 8.43 6.26 -0.80
C ALA A 45 8.76 5.42 -2.04
N ILE A 46 8.69 4.09 -1.94
CA ILE A 46 8.86 3.16 -3.07
C ILE A 46 7.80 3.40 -4.14
N PHE A 47 6.53 3.55 -3.73
CA PHE A 47 5.44 3.83 -4.66
C PHE A 47 5.65 5.14 -5.41
N ASN A 48 6.01 6.22 -4.70
CA ASN A 48 6.29 7.53 -5.28
C ASN A 48 7.43 7.48 -6.30
N GLN A 49 8.49 6.73 -5.99
CA GLN A 49 9.60 6.53 -6.92
C GLN A 49 9.14 5.77 -8.18
N LYS A 50 8.38 4.68 -8.04
CA LYS A 50 7.89 3.88 -9.18
C LYS A 50 6.91 4.64 -10.09
N ILE A 51 5.99 5.45 -9.52
CA ILE A 51 5.09 6.27 -10.35
C ILE A 51 5.86 7.37 -11.08
N LYS A 52 6.92 7.93 -10.47
CA LYS A 52 7.81 8.89 -11.11
C LYS A 52 8.58 8.27 -12.26
N ASP A 53 9.20 7.12 -12.03
CA ASP A 53 9.96 6.42 -13.07
C ASP A 53 9.05 5.95 -14.22
N SER A 54 7.77 5.73 -13.94
CA SER A 54 6.75 5.39 -14.95
C SER A 54 6.07 6.60 -15.61
N GLY A 55 6.40 7.84 -15.23
CA GLY A 55 5.73 9.05 -15.75
C GLY A 55 4.26 9.21 -15.34
N LEU A 56 3.83 8.57 -14.24
CA LEU A 56 2.45 8.51 -13.78
C LEU A 56 2.14 9.45 -12.61
N GLU A 57 3.08 10.26 -12.14
CA GLU A 57 2.91 11.16 -11.00
C GLU A 57 1.65 12.05 -11.09
N VAL A 58 1.28 12.48 -12.30
CA VAL A 58 0.09 13.32 -12.54
C VAL A 58 -1.24 12.59 -12.25
N HIS A 59 -1.23 11.27 -12.23
CA HIS A 59 -2.41 10.43 -11.99
C HIS A 59 -2.55 10.00 -10.54
N PHE A 60 -1.52 10.15 -9.70
CA PHE A 60 -1.49 9.57 -8.37
C PHE A 60 -1.21 10.60 -7.28
N LYS A 61 -1.77 10.34 -6.10
CA LYS A 61 -1.33 10.91 -4.84
C LYS A 61 -1.24 9.78 -3.82
N SER A 62 -0.12 9.71 -3.12
CA SER A 62 0.06 8.77 -2.03
C SER A 62 0.17 9.51 -0.70
N ASP A 63 -0.01 8.75 0.37
CA ASP A 63 0.28 9.13 1.75
C ASP A 63 0.47 7.84 2.56
N SER A 64 0.95 7.95 3.79
CA SER A 64 0.99 6.85 4.73
C SER A 64 0.54 7.26 6.13
N ALA A 65 0.01 6.27 6.86
CA ALA A 65 -0.50 6.47 8.22
C ALA A 65 -0.33 5.24 9.10
N GLY A 66 -0.63 5.41 10.38
CA GLY A 66 -0.54 4.39 11.42
C GLY A 66 -1.91 4.10 12.03
N THR A 67 -2.10 2.86 12.49
CA THR A 67 -3.30 2.52 13.28
C THR A 67 -3.17 2.95 14.74
N SER A 68 -1.95 3.11 15.25
CA SER A 68 -1.68 3.71 16.56
C SER A 68 -1.29 5.20 16.47
N ASP A 69 -1.26 5.86 17.62
CA ASP A 69 -0.90 7.26 17.81
C ASP A 69 0.49 7.45 18.45
N PHE A 70 1.25 6.38 18.65
CA PHE A 70 2.51 6.39 19.40
C PHE A 70 3.58 7.32 18.83
N HIS A 71 3.67 7.44 17.50
CA HIS A 71 4.78 8.12 16.81
C HIS A 71 4.29 9.31 15.97
N ILE A 72 3.19 9.97 16.38
CA ILE A 72 2.69 11.15 15.65
C ILE A 72 3.74 12.25 15.67
N GLY A 73 4.10 12.75 14.48
CA GLY A 73 5.09 13.81 14.29
C GLY A 73 6.54 13.32 14.29
N GLU A 74 6.80 12.04 14.51
CA GLU A 74 8.15 11.50 14.46
C GLU A 74 8.64 11.29 13.03
N LEU A 75 9.96 11.28 12.87
CA LEU A 75 10.61 10.84 11.63
C LEU A 75 10.42 9.33 11.43
N PRO A 76 10.52 8.83 10.18
CA PRO A 76 10.70 7.39 9.97
C PRO A 76 11.89 6.85 10.76
N ASP A 77 11.82 5.57 11.12
CA ASP A 77 12.91 4.84 11.77
C ASP A 77 14.21 5.01 10.98
N GLU A 78 15.33 5.25 11.67
CA GLU A 78 16.63 5.48 11.03
C GLU A 78 17.04 4.35 10.09
N ARG A 79 16.65 3.10 10.38
CA ARG A 79 16.92 1.94 9.53
C ARG A 79 16.05 1.94 8.27
N THR A 80 14.81 2.45 8.36
CA THR A 80 13.99 2.73 7.16
C THR A 80 14.64 3.81 6.31
N LEU A 81 15.14 4.90 6.91
CA LEU A 81 15.84 5.96 6.19
C LEU A 81 17.10 5.43 5.49
N LYS A 82 17.92 4.64 6.20
CA LYS A 82 19.13 4.00 5.65
C LYS A 82 18.81 3.03 4.52
N CYS A 83 17.76 2.24 4.66
CA CYS A 83 17.31 1.32 3.61
C CYS A 83 16.85 2.08 2.36
N ALA A 84 16.09 3.17 2.52
CA ALA A 84 15.67 4.02 1.41
C ALA A 84 16.87 4.70 0.73
N GLU A 85 17.83 5.20 1.50
CA GLU A 85 19.07 5.81 0.99
C GLU A 85 19.90 4.82 0.16
N LEU A 86 20.05 3.58 0.64
CA LEU A 86 20.74 2.51 -0.09
C LEU A 86 20.15 2.29 -1.49
N HIS A 87 18.83 2.42 -1.62
CA HIS A 87 18.10 2.30 -2.88
C HIS A 87 17.88 3.64 -3.60
N LYS A 88 18.47 4.73 -3.09
CA LYS A 88 18.38 6.10 -3.63
C LYS A 88 16.95 6.63 -3.69
N ILE A 89 16.10 6.20 -2.77
CA ILE A 89 14.70 6.61 -2.68
C ILE A 89 14.59 7.76 -1.67
N PRO A 90 14.13 8.94 -2.08
CA PRO A 90 13.90 10.04 -1.15
C PRO A 90 12.68 9.74 -0.27
N ILE A 91 12.83 9.95 1.03
CA ILE A 91 11.74 9.82 1.99
C ILE A 91 11.63 11.09 2.84
N LYS A 92 10.46 11.74 2.76
CA LYS A 92 10.14 12.92 3.56
C LYS A 92 8.78 12.71 4.20
N HIS A 93 8.79 12.16 5.40
CA HIS A 93 7.58 11.75 6.09
C HIS A 93 7.56 12.20 7.55
N ARG A 94 6.36 12.27 8.12
CA ARG A 94 6.11 12.45 9.55
C ARG A 94 4.99 11.53 9.97
N GLY A 95 5.23 10.74 11.03
CA GLY A 95 4.24 9.80 11.54
C GLY A 95 2.89 10.48 11.79
N ARG A 96 1.80 9.84 11.39
CA ARG A 96 0.43 10.30 11.67
C ARG A 96 -0.50 9.10 11.86
N GLN A 97 -1.59 9.32 12.57
CA GLN A 97 -2.63 8.31 12.72
C GLN A 97 -3.64 8.39 11.56
N VAL A 98 -4.20 7.24 11.20
CA VAL A 98 -5.37 7.13 10.32
C VAL A 98 -6.55 7.84 10.97
N ASN A 99 -7.27 8.63 10.20
CA ASN A 99 -8.44 9.39 10.65
C ASN A 99 -9.68 9.11 9.79
N ARG A 100 -10.82 9.70 10.18
CA ARG A 100 -12.09 9.51 9.47
C ARG A 100 -12.05 9.95 8.00
N THR A 101 -11.35 11.04 7.69
CA THR A 101 -11.28 11.56 6.31
C THR A 101 -10.46 10.66 5.40
N ASP A 102 -9.53 9.86 5.94
CA ASP A 102 -8.78 8.89 5.15
C ASP A 102 -9.73 7.86 4.48
N PHE A 103 -10.71 7.34 5.22
CA PHE A 103 -11.73 6.43 4.68
C PHE A 103 -12.68 7.09 3.68
N ARG A 104 -12.80 8.42 3.68
CA ARG A 104 -13.61 9.15 2.70
C ARG A 104 -12.81 9.39 1.41
N ASP A 105 -11.56 9.81 1.58
CA ASP A 105 -10.80 10.49 0.53
C ASP A 105 -9.88 9.57 -0.27
N PHE A 106 -9.43 8.45 0.28
CA PHE A 106 -8.56 7.51 -0.42
C PHE A 106 -9.34 6.45 -1.19
N ASP A 107 -8.93 6.22 -2.44
CA ASP A 107 -9.49 5.20 -3.31
C ASP A 107 -8.99 3.82 -2.89
N TYR A 108 -7.71 3.73 -2.54
CA TYR A 108 -7.05 2.51 -2.07
C TYR A 108 -6.50 2.73 -0.66
N ILE A 109 -6.87 1.84 0.27
CA ILE A 109 -6.26 1.75 1.61
C ILE A 109 -5.60 0.37 1.71
N ILE A 110 -4.30 0.36 1.96
CA ILE A 110 -3.45 -0.84 1.89
C ILE A 110 -2.79 -1.06 3.24
N ALA A 111 -3.17 -2.16 3.90
CA ALA A 111 -2.64 -2.59 5.18
C ALA A 111 -1.36 -3.41 5.01
N MET A 112 -0.39 -3.24 5.91
CA MET A 112 0.87 -3.99 5.88
C MET A 112 0.75 -5.39 6.47
N ASP A 113 -0.13 -5.59 7.45
CA ASP A 113 -0.36 -6.89 8.09
C ASP A 113 -1.83 -7.10 8.49
N GLU A 114 -2.16 -8.33 8.90
CA GLU A 114 -3.52 -8.71 9.31
C GLU A 114 -4.03 -7.89 10.50
N SER A 115 -3.16 -7.52 11.44
CA SER A 115 -3.51 -6.70 12.60
C SER A 115 -3.92 -5.29 12.16
N ASN A 116 -3.20 -4.70 11.22
CA ASN A 116 -3.53 -3.41 10.63
C ASN A 116 -4.86 -3.49 9.88
N LEU A 117 -5.07 -4.55 9.08
CA LEU A 117 -6.33 -4.78 8.38
C LEU A 117 -7.51 -4.88 9.36
N LYS A 118 -7.37 -5.66 10.44
CA LYS A 118 -8.39 -5.81 11.47
C LYS A 118 -8.71 -4.47 12.16
N ASN A 119 -7.67 -3.71 12.53
CA ASN A 119 -7.84 -2.39 13.16
C ASN A 119 -8.55 -1.42 12.23
N LEU A 120 -8.13 -1.33 10.97
CA LEU A 120 -8.77 -0.48 9.97
C LEU A 120 -10.22 -0.86 9.71
N ASN A 121 -10.56 -2.16 9.66
CA ASN A 121 -11.94 -2.61 9.51
C ASN A 121 -12.82 -2.25 10.73
N SER A 122 -12.26 -2.27 11.93
CA SER A 122 -12.94 -1.75 13.12
C SER A 122 -13.16 -0.23 13.02
N MET A 123 -12.11 0.51 12.62
CA MET A 123 -12.14 1.97 12.50
C MET A 123 -13.12 2.44 11.43
N LYS A 124 -13.10 1.87 10.22
CA LYS A 124 -13.99 2.26 9.12
C LYS A 124 -15.47 2.11 9.51
N SER A 125 -15.80 1.03 10.22
CA SER A 125 -17.16 0.74 10.67
C SER A 125 -17.64 1.80 11.67
N LYS A 126 -16.80 2.14 12.65
CA LYS A 126 -17.08 3.22 13.63
C LYS A 126 -17.17 4.60 12.98
N CYS A 127 -16.42 4.83 11.91
CA CYS A 127 -16.37 6.11 11.20
C CYS A 127 -17.52 6.31 10.18
N GLY A 128 -18.37 5.30 9.98
CA GLY A 128 -19.49 5.34 9.02
C GLY A 128 -19.13 4.95 7.58
N PHE A 129 -18.08 4.14 7.39
CA PHE A 129 -17.63 3.63 6.10
C PHE A 129 -17.54 2.09 6.07
N PRO A 130 -18.61 1.35 6.40
CA PRO A 130 -18.58 -0.11 6.50
C PRO A 130 -18.21 -0.79 5.17
N ASP A 131 -18.57 -0.17 4.04
CA ASP A 131 -18.34 -0.71 2.70
C ASP A 131 -16.97 -0.32 2.11
N LYS A 132 -16.12 0.43 2.83
CA LYS A 132 -14.79 0.79 2.33
C LYS A 132 -13.91 -0.45 2.27
N GLU A 133 -13.48 -0.82 1.07
CA GLU A 133 -12.54 -1.92 0.86
C GLU A 133 -11.14 -1.53 1.34
N ILE A 134 -10.46 -2.50 1.97
CA ILE A 134 -9.08 -2.39 2.44
C ILE A 134 -8.40 -3.71 2.09
N HIS A 135 -7.21 -3.63 1.51
CA HIS A 135 -6.45 -4.80 1.06
C HIS A 135 -5.15 -4.94 1.85
N LEU A 136 -4.60 -6.14 1.94
CA LEU A 136 -3.21 -6.31 2.34
C LEU A 136 -2.30 -5.95 1.17
N MET A 137 -1.10 -5.44 1.45
CA MET A 137 -0.11 -5.12 0.40
C MET A 137 0.22 -6.34 -0.46
N ARG A 138 0.28 -7.53 0.14
CA ARG A 138 0.64 -8.76 -0.59
C ARG A 138 -0.55 -9.42 -1.30
N ASP A 139 -1.78 -8.93 -1.13
CA ASP A 139 -2.94 -9.39 -1.92
C ASP A 139 -2.78 -9.10 -3.41
N PHE A 140 -1.90 -8.16 -3.77
CA PHE A 140 -1.62 -7.82 -5.16
C PHE A 140 -0.61 -8.78 -5.81
N VAL A 141 0.15 -9.56 -5.02
CA VAL A 141 1.17 -10.49 -5.50
C VAL A 141 0.54 -11.87 -5.71
N PRO A 142 0.56 -12.43 -6.93
CA PRO A 142 0.00 -13.75 -7.19
C PRO A 142 0.66 -14.86 -6.35
N GLY A 143 -0.13 -15.59 -5.56
CA GLY A 143 0.33 -16.68 -4.70
C GLY A 143 0.71 -16.26 -3.28
N ASP A 144 0.66 -14.97 -2.98
CA ASP A 144 1.00 -14.37 -1.70
C ASP A 144 -0.22 -13.75 -0.99
N GLU A 145 -1.43 -14.03 -1.49
CA GLU A 145 -2.66 -13.44 -0.98
C GLU A 145 -2.87 -13.78 0.51
N GLY A 146 -3.27 -12.78 1.30
CA GLY A 146 -3.42 -12.93 2.74
C GLY A 146 -2.13 -12.87 3.55
N LEU A 147 -0.94 -12.87 2.92
CA LEU A 147 0.32 -12.78 3.65
C LEU A 147 0.59 -11.36 4.17
N SER A 148 1.29 -11.27 5.29
CA SER A 148 1.72 -9.99 5.87
C SER A 148 3.09 -9.55 5.34
N VAL A 149 3.33 -8.24 5.37
CA VAL A 149 4.67 -7.64 5.36
C VAL A 149 5.19 -7.69 6.81
N PRO A 150 6.26 -8.47 7.08
CA PRO A 150 6.81 -8.63 8.43
C PRO A 150 7.13 -7.29 9.07
N ASP A 151 6.90 -7.14 10.38
CA ASP A 151 7.30 -5.93 11.10
C ASP A 151 8.79 -5.98 11.47
N PRO A 152 9.65 -5.12 10.90
CA PRO A 152 11.09 -5.18 11.16
C PRO A 152 11.48 -4.48 12.47
N TYR A 153 10.54 -3.85 13.20
CA TYR A 153 10.84 -2.92 14.29
C TYR A 153 11.77 -3.52 15.37
N TYR A 154 11.54 -4.79 15.72
CA TYR A 154 12.34 -5.55 16.70
C TYR A 154 13.52 -6.32 16.08
N GLY A 155 13.74 -6.19 14.77
CA GLY A 155 14.82 -6.85 14.02
C GLY A 155 16.03 -5.97 13.72
N GLY A 156 16.99 -6.53 12.98
CA GLY A 156 18.18 -5.83 12.47
C GLY A 156 17.96 -5.16 11.11
N GLU A 157 19.03 -4.63 10.52
CA GLU A 157 19.00 -3.98 9.20
C GLU A 157 18.55 -4.94 8.09
N GLU A 158 18.83 -6.23 8.24
CA GLU A 158 18.43 -7.29 7.31
C GLU A 158 16.89 -7.36 7.19
N GLY A 159 16.17 -7.14 8.29
CA GLY A 159 14.70 -7.09 8.27
C GLY A 159 14.18 -5.93 7.43
N PHE A 160 14.89 -4.79 7.41
CA PHE A 160 14.54 -3.64 6.57
C PHE A 160 14.80 -3.92 5.09
N LEU A 161 15.87 -4.63 4.76
CA LEU A 161 16.14 -5.09 3.39
C LEU A 161 15.12 -6.12 2.92
N GLU A 162 14.69 -7.01 3.80
CA GLU A 162 13.63 -7.99 3.50
C GLU A 162 12.31 -7.30 3.19
N ILE A 163 11.86 -6.38 4.05
CA ILE A 163 10.60 -5.66 3.79
C ILE A 163 10.70 -4.77 2.56
N TYR A 164 11.87 -4.18 2.26
CA TYR A 164 12.06 -3.45 1.01
C TYR A 164 11.77 -4.34 -0.18
N ARG A 165 12.36 -5.55 -0.23
CA ARG A 165 12.17 -6.48 -1.36
C ARG A 165 10.70 -6.89 -1.52
N ILE A 166 10.03 -7.18 -0.40
CA ILE A 166 8.60 -7.52 -0.40
C ILE A 166 7.75 -6.34 -0.92
N LEU A 167 8.01 -5.14 -0.42
CA LEU A 167 7.27 -3.94 -0.80
C LEU A 167 7.52 -3.57 -2.27
N ASP A 168 8.76 -3.65 -2.73
CA ASP A 168 9.15 -3.35 -4.11
C ASP A 168 8.39 -4.22 -5.11
N GLU A 169 8.38 -5.54 -4.90
CA GLU A 169 7.64 -6.51 -5.70
C GLU A 169 6.12 -6.27 -5.61
N ALA A 170 5.59 -6.15 -4.39
CA ALA A 170 4.16 -5.99 -4.20
C ALA A 170 3.62 -4.70 -4.81
N ILE A 171 4.40 -3.62 -4.77
CA ILE A 171 4.02 -2.35 -5.37
C ILE A 171 4.05 -2.42 -6.90
N ASP A 172 4.98 -3.15 -7.51
CA ASP A 172 4.95 -3.38 -8.97
C ASP A 172 3.67 -4.08 -9.40
N HIS A 173 3.28 -5.13 -8.68
CA HIS A 173 2.03 -5.83 -8.95
C HIS A 173 0.80 -4.93 -8.72
N PHE A 174 0.75 -4.21 -7.60
CA PHE A 174 -0.32 -3.26 -7.32
C PHE A 174 -0.45 -2.21 -8.43
N LEU A 175 0.67 -1.56 -8.80
CA LEU A 175 0.66 -0.51 -9.80
C LEU A 175 0.20 -1.05 -11.16
N ASN A 176 0.64 -2.25 -11.56
CA ASN A 176 0.19 -2.89 -12.80
C ASN A 176 -1.32 -3.16 -12.80
N GLN A 177 -1.86 -3.69 -11.70
CA GLN A 177 -3.30 -3.90 -11.57
C GLN A 177 -4.07 -2.58 -11.66
N VAL A 178 -3.64 -1.55 -10.92
CA VAL A 178 -4.28 -0.23 -10.93
C VAL A 178 -4.22 0.43 -12.31
N LYS A 179 -3.11 0.30 -13.04
CA LYS A 179 -3.01 0.79 -14.43
C LYS A 179 -4.08 0.16 -15.31
N VAL A 180 -4.29 -1.16 -15.21
CA VAL A 180 -5.34 -1.86 -15.97
C VAL A 180 -6.74 -1.42 -15.53
N THR A 181 -7.00 -1.38 -14.22
CA THR A 181 -8.31 -0.99 -13.66
C THR A 181 -8.72 0.42 -14.07
N HIS A 182 -7.78 1.36 -14.07
CA HIS A 182 -8.03 2.77 -14.39
C HIS A 182 -7.65 3.16 -15.82
N GLN A 183 -7.30 2.19 -16.67
CA GLN A 183 -6.94 2.40 -18.08
C GLN A 183 -5.81 3.44 -18.25
N LEU A 184 -4.83 3.42 -17.35
CA LEU A 184 -3.63 4.25 -17.42
C LEU A 184 -2.63 3.58 -18.37
N TYR A 185 -2.75 3.90 -19.65
CA TYR A 185 -1.79 3.50 -20.67
C TYR A 185 -0.87 4.68 -20.98
N ALA A 186 0.43 4.43 -20.90
CA ALA A 186 1.46 5.36 -21.37
C ALA A 186 1.51 5.35 -22.91
#